data_AF-A0A969WPK6-F1
#
_entry.id   AF-A0A969WPK6-F1
#
_cell.length_a   1.000
_cell.length_b   1.000
_cell.length_c   1.000
_cell.angle_alpha   90.00
_cell.angle_beta   90.00
_cell.angle_gamma   90.00
#
_symmetry.space_group_name_H-M   'P 1'
#
loop_
_entity.id
_entity.type
_entity.pdbx_description
1 polymer ?
#
loop_
_entity_poly.entity_id
_entity_poly.type
_entity_poly.pdbx_seq_one_letter_code
_entity_poly.pdbx_strand_id
1 'polypeptide(L)'
;MHCPNCKSKGHVFKRIFIKRKDSKNRFCVYCAAEVKIVYSWKKIFWLCLIVFIGLMILNLIIILIGGPGITSGFAGGLGAAVVAIMMRRPPYVEVQLINKPKEIDHY
;
A
#
# COMPACT_ATOMS: atom_id res chain seq x y z
N MET A 1 1.70 -3.67 7.60
CA MET A 1 0.91 -2.52 8.13
C MET A 1 0.92 -2.60 9.64
N HIS A 2 0.97 -1.45 10.32
CA HIS A 2 0.99 -1.37 11.78
C HIS A 2 -0.23 -0.61 12.28
N CYS A 3 -0.80 -1.04 13.40
CA CYS A 3 -1.74 -0.18 14.11
C CYS A 3 -0.96 0.91 14.86
N PRO A 4 -1.24 2.21 14.64
CA PRO A 4 -0.57 3.28 15.37
C PRO A 4 -0.92 3.34 16.88
N ASN A 5 -1.98 2.66 17.33
CA ASN A 5 -2.39 2.66 18.75
C ASN A 5 -1.69 1.55 19.54
N CYS A 6 -1.88 0.29 19.15
CA CYS A 6 -1.33 -0.87 19.87
C CYS A 6 0.00 -1.40 19.30
N LYS A 7 0.57 -0.73 18.29
CA LYS A 7 1.80 -1.11 17.56
C LYS A 7 1.81 -2.52 16.94
N SER A 8 0.74 -3.30 17.10
CA SER A 8 0.67 -4.68 16.63
C SER A 8 0.77 -4.75 15.09
N LYS A 9 1.58 -5.73 14.64
CA LYS A 9 1.76 -6.07 13.22
C LYS A 9 0.68 -7.07 12.82
N GLY A 10 0.09 -6.85 11.65
CA GLY A 10 -0.59 -7.92 10.95
C GLY A 10 0.36 -8.77 10.16
N HIS A 11 0.08 -10.06 10.14
CA HIS A 11 0.69 -10.99 9.21
C HIS A 11 0.01 -10.93 7.84
N VAL A 12 0.71 -11.40 6.81
CA VAL A 12 0.23 -11.50 5.42
C VAL A 12 -1.11 -12.27 5.33
N PHE A 13 -1.37 -13.18 6.27
CA PHE A 13 -2.58 -14.01 6.33
C PHE A 13 -3.72 -13.46 7.21
N LYS A 14 -3.48 -12.40 8.01
CA LYS A 14 -4.47 -11.91 9.00
C LYS A 14 -4.73 -10.41 8.79
N ARG A 15 -5.96 -10.06 8.39
CA ARG A 15 -6.38 -8.66 8.24
C ARG A 15 -6.37 -7.96 9.61
N ILE A 16 -5.59 -6.88 9.74
CA ILE A 16 -5.52 -6.06 10.96
C ILE A 16 -6.73 -5.14 11.09
N PHE A 17 -7.31 -4.77 9.95
CA PHE A 17 -8.32 -3.74 9.86
C PHE A 17 -9.60 -4.31 9.25
N ILE A 18 -10.71 -4.23 9.99
CA ILE A 18 -12.04 -4.67 9.54
C ILE A 18 -12.91 -3.42 9.30
N LYS A 19 -13.68 -3.44 8.21
CA LYS A 19 -14.71 -2.44 7.93
C LYS A 19 -16.03 -2.96 8.49
N ARG A 20 -16.70 -2.22 9.38
CA ARG A 20 -18.07 -2.55 9.82
C ARG A 20 -19.04 -2.04 8.74
N LYS A 21 -20.18 -2.72 8.56
CA LYS A 21 -21.15 -2.49 7.47
C LYS A 21 -21.60 -1.03 7.34
N ASP A 22 -21.63 -0.27 8.45
CA ASP A 22 -22.06 1.14 8.49
C ASP A 22 -20.94 2.17 8.69
N SER A 23 -19.68 1.76 8.82
CA SER A 23 -18.59 2.71 9.08
C SER A 23 -17.79 3.02 7.81
N LYS A 24 -17.61 4.31 7.49
CA LYS A 24 -16.60 4.74 6.50
C LYS A 24 -15.18 4.39 6.94
N ASN A 25 -14.97 4.24 8.25
CA ASN A 25 -13.67 4.01 8.87
C ASN A 25 -13.40 2.53 9.10
N ARG A 26 -12.11 2.18 9.24
CA ARG A 26 -11.69 0.80 9.54
C ARG A 26 -11.29 0.70 11.01
N PHE A 27 -11.59 -0.42 11.63
CA PHE A 27 -11.26 -0.68 13.03
C PHE A 27 -10.12 -1.67 13.13
N CYS A 28 -9.19 -1.45 14.07
CA CYS A 28 -8.18 -2.43 14.41
C CYS A 28 -8.83 -3.62 15.13
N VAL A 29 -8.53 -4.85 14.70
CA VAL A 29 -9.08 -6.07 15.31
C VAL A 29 -8.57 -6.29 16.73
N TYR A 30 -7.38 -5.78 17.07
CA TYR A 30 -6.74 -6.01 18.37
C TYR A 30 -7.15 -5.02 19.45
N CYS A 31 -7.22 -3.73 19.13
CA CYS A 31 -7.49 -2.67 20.11
C CYS A 31 -8.80 -1.93 19.86
N ALA A 32 -9.62 -2.39 18.91
CA ALA A 32 -10.85 -1.74 18.45
C ALA A 32 -10.69 -0.27 18.03
N ALA A 33 -9.46 0.25 17.89
CA ALA A 33 -9.22 1.65 17.56
C ALA A 33 -9.62 1.96 16.12
N GLU A 34 -10.20 3.14 15.93
CA GLU A 34 -10.67 3.62 14.64
C GLU A 34 -9.52 4.27 13.86
N VAL A 35 -9.29 3.75 12.65
CA VAL A 35 -8.23 4.22 11.76
C VAL A 35 -8.75 4.64 10.39
N LYS A 36 -8.15 5.71 9.87
CA LYS A 36 -8.27 6.17 8.49
C LYS A 36 -7.05 5.70 7.71
N ILE A 37 -7.27 5.08 6.56
CA ILE A 37 -6.19 4.82 5.61
C ILE A 37 -6.18 5.98 4.62
N VAL A 38 -5.12 6.79 4.66
CA VAL A 38 -4.90 7.91 3.75
C VAL A 38 -3.82 7.50 2.76
N TYR A 39 -4.17 7.55 1.47
CA TYR A 39 -3.24 7.28 0.38
C TYR A 39 -2.63 8.60 -0.10
N SER A 40 -1.31 8.66 -0.14
CA SER A 40 -0.59 9.82 -0.68
C SER A 40 -0.54 9.71 -2.21
N TRP A 41 -1.59 10.16 -2.90
CA TRP A 41 -1.70 10.12 -4.36
C TRP A 41 -0.51 10.78 -5.07
N LYS A 42 0.02 11.89 -4.54
CA LYS A 42 1.22 12.55 -5.08
C LYS A 42 2.44 11.61 -5.09
N LYS A 43 2.69 10.89 -3.99
CA LYS A 43 3.81 9.94 -3.88
C LYS A 43 3.59 8.72 -4.78
N ILE A 44 2.35 8.22 -4.82
CA ILE A 44 1.96 7.11 -5.68
C ILE A 44 2.22 7.45 -7.16
N PHE A 45 1.82 8.64 -7.59
CA PHE A 45 2.05 9.11 -8.96
C PHE A 45 3.53 9.15 -9.31
N TRP A 46 4.37 9.69 -8.42
CA TRP A 46 5.83 9.68 -8.58
C TRP A 46 6.41 8.27 -8.68
N LEU A 47 5.90 7.32 -7.88
CA LEU A 47 6.35 5.93 -7.95
C LEU A 47 5.98 5.29 -9.30
N CYS A 48 4.77 5.50 -9.81
CA CYS A 48 4.39 5.02 -11.14
C CYS A 48 5.30 5.60 -12.24
N LEU A 49 5.60 6.89 -12.16
CA LEU A 49 6.43 7.57 -13.15
C LEU A 49 7.89 7.05 -13.13
N ILE A 50 8.46 6.83 -11.94
CA ILE A 50 9.80 6.23 -11.79
C ILE A 50 9.84 4.81 -12.35
N VAL A 51 8.84 3.97 -12.04
CA VAL A 51 8.76 2.59 -12.54
C VAL A 51 8.63 2.58 -14.07
N PHE A 52 7.82 3.48 -14.63
CA PHE A 52 7.65 3.60 -16.07
C PHE A 52 8.96 4.00 -16.78
N ILE A 53 9.66 5.02 -16.27
CA ILE A 53 10.95 5.45 -16.82
C ILE A 53 11.99 4.33 -16.72
N GLY A 54 12.06 3.63 -15.58
CA GLY A 54 12.97 2.50 -15.40
C GLY A 54 12.72 1.37 -16.40
N LEU A 55 11.45 1.01 -16.62
CA LEU A 55 11.08 0.02 -17.63
C LEU A 55 11.40 0.48 -19.07
N MET A 56 11.22 1.77 -19.36
CA MET A 56 11.60 2.35 -20.66
C MET A 56 13.11 2.24 -20.91
N ILE A 57 13.94 2.61 -19.93
CA ILE A 57 15.39 2.52 -20.02
C ILE A 57 15.83 1.06 -20.20
N LEU A 58 15.25 0.15 -19.43
CA LEU A 58 15.56 -1.28 -19.52
C LEU A 58 15.19 -1.84 -20.90
N ASN A 59 14.04 -1.46 -21.45
CA ASN A 59 13.64 -1.85 -22.80
C ASN A 59 14.60 -1.30 -23.86
N LEU A 60 15.05 -0.04 -23.72
CA LEU A 60 16.04 0.57 -24.62
C LEU A 60 17.36 -0.21 -24.63
N ILE A 61 17.86 -0.61 -23.45
CA ILE A 61 19.09 -1.38 -23.30
C ILE A 61 18.97 -2.74 -23.99
N ILE A 62 17.83 -3.43 -23.82
CA ILE A 62 17.58 -4.74 -24.44
C ILE A 62 17.61 -4.62 -25.96
N ILE A 63 16.98 -3.57 -26.52
CA ILE A 63 16.99 -3.30 -27.96
C ILE A 63 18.42 -3.00 -28.44
N LEU A 64 19.21 -2.23 -27.69
CA LEU A 64 20.60 -1.91 -28.03
C LEU A 64 21.53 -3.13 -28.07
N ILE A 65 21.25 -4.18 -27.28
CA ILE A 65 22.01 -5.44 -27.26
C ILE A 65 21.51 -6.41 -28.35
N GLY A 66 20.51 -6.02 -29.15
CA GLY A 66 19.92 -6.86 -30.21
C GLY A 66 18.92 -7.89 -29.70
N GLY A 67 18.45 -7.76 -28.45
CA GLY A 67 17.43 -8.62 -27.88
C GLY A 67 16.02 -8.28 -28.39
N PRO A 68 15.09 -9.24 -28.37
CA PRO A 68 13.69 -8.94 -28.61
C PRO A 68 13.17 -8.04 -27.49
N GLY A 69 12.64 -6.86 -27.86
CA GLY A 69 12.12 -5.90 -26.90
C GLY A 69 11.02 -6.48 -25.99
N ILE A 70 10.81 -5.86 -24.83
CA ILE A 70 9.78 -6.30 -23.89
C ILE A 70 8.39 -5.92 -24.44
N THR A 71 7.47 -6.88 -24.42
CA THR A 71 6.08 -6.64 -24.82
C THR A 71 5.38 -5.73 -23.79
N SER A 72 4.52 -4.83 -24.29
CA SER A 72 3.80 -3.87 -23.45
C SER A 72 2.96 -4.53 -22.35
N GLY A 73 2.39 -5.71 -22.61
CA GLY A 73 1.64 -6.49 -21.63
C GLY A 73 2.50 -7.01 -20.48
N PHE A 74 3.71 -7.51 -20.77
CA PHE A 74 4.62 -8.03 -19.74
C PHE A 74 5.19 -6.91 -18.87
N ALA A 75 5.63 -5.80 -19.49
CA ALA A 75 6.10 -4.62 -18.78
C ALA A 75 5.00 -4.01 -17.90
N GLY A 76 3.77 -3.92 -18.42
CA GLY A 76 2.61 -3.43 -17.67
C GLY A 76 2.29 -4.31 -16.46
N GLY A 77 2.31 -5.64 -16.63
CA GLY A 77 2.08 -6.60 -15.55
C GLY A 77 3.11 -6.49 -14.42
N LEU A 78 4.40 -6.44 -14.77
CA LEU A 78 5.48 -6.26 -13.80
C LEU A 78 5.40 -4.90 -13.10
N GLY A 79 5.17 -3.82 -13.86
CA GLY A 79 5.01 -2.48 -13.30
C GLY A 79 3.85 -2.42 -12.30
N ALA A 80 2.69 -2.96 -12.67
CA ALA A 80 1.52 -3.00 -11.80
C ALA A 80 1.76 -3.82 -10.52
N ALA A 81 2.46 -4.95 -10.61
CA ALA A 81 2.80 -5.77 -9.44
C ALA A 81 3.70 -5.02 -8.46
N VAL A 82 4.76 -4.36 -8.96
CA VAL A 82 5.67 -3.55 -8.14
C VAL A 82 4.92 -2.41 -7.46
N VAL A 83 4.10 -1.67 -8.22
CA VAL A 83 3.28 -0.57 -7.69
C VAL A 83 2.31 -1.08 -6.61
N ALA A 84 1.64 -2.20 -6.83
CA ALA A 84 0.69 -2.76 -5.87
C ALA A 84 1.35 -3.19 -4.55
N ILE A 85 2.58 -3.70 -4.59
CA ILE A 85 3.35 -4.04 -3.39
C ILE A 85 3.79 -2.76 -2.66
N MET A 86 4.29 -1.77 -3.40
CA MET A 86 4.84 -0.54 -2.83
C MET A 86 3.74 0.36 -2.25
N MET A 87 2.57 0.43 -2.87
CA MET A 87 1.40 1.16 -2.34
C MET A 87 0.99 0.68 -0.94
N ARG A 88 1.29 -0.56 -0.54
CA ARG A 88 0.93 -1.09 0.79
C ARG A 88 1.93 -0.71 1.89
N ARG A 89 3.04 -0.05 1.54
CA ARG A 89 4.13 0.31 2.46
C ARG A 89 4.19 1.83 2.68
N PRO A 90 4.60 2.30 3.87
CA PRO A 90 5.00 3.69 4.03
C PRO A 90 6.18 3.98 3.09
N PRO A 91 6.26 5.16 2.44
CA PRO A 91 5.50 6.39 2.69
C PRO A 91 4.21 6.57 1.85
N TYR A 92 3.75 5.55 1.11
CA TYR A 92 2.63 5.67 0.15
C TYR A 92 1.25 5.50 0.80
N VAL A 93 1.21 4.79 1.92
CA VAL A 93 0.02 4.61 2.76
C VAL A 93 0.34 5.05 4.18
N GLU A 94 -0.50 5.94 4.69
CA GLU A 94 -0.49 6.39 6.08
C GLU A 94 -1.77 5.93 6.78
N VAL A 95 -1.61 5.33 7.95
CA VAL A 95 -2.72 4.89 8.80
C VAL A 95 -2.83 5.89 9.93
N GLN A 96 -3.83 6.77 9.87
CA GLN A 96 -4.08 7.81 10.87
C GLN A 96 -5.12 7.33 11.87
N LEU A 97 -4.89 7.56 13.17
CA LEU A 97 -5.90 7.34 14.22
C LEU A 97 -6.94 8.47 14.17
N ILE A 98 -8.21 8.11 14.05
CA ILE A 98 -9.31 9.09 14.12
C ILE A 98 -9.78 9.24 15.57
N ASN A 99 -9.79 8.15 16.33
CA ASN A 99 -10.21 8.15 17.73
C ASN A 99 -9.37 7.16 18.54
N LYS A 100 -8.84 7.63 19.67
CA LYS A 100 -8.38 6.72 20.73
C LYS A 100 -9.65 6.05 21.29
N PRO A 101 -9.71 4.72 21.42
CA PRO A 101 -10.83 4.11 22.12
C PRO A 101 -10.93 4.76 23.50
N LYS A 102 -12.12 5.26 23.86
CA LYS A 102 -12.41 5.58 25.26
C LYS A 102 -12.12 4.30 26.03
N GLU A 103 -11.30 4.44 27.06
CA GLU A 103 -10.99 3.42 28.06
C GLU A 103 -12.29 2.69 28.38
N ILE A 104 -12.35 1.40 28.06
CA ILE A 104 -13.44 0.57 28.54
C ILE A 104 -13.03 0.30 29.99
N ASP A 105 -13.52 1.16 30.89
CA ASP A 105 -13.49 0.94 32.32
C ASP A 105 -14.23 -0.39 32.57
N HIS A 106 -13.46 -1.47 32.65
CA HIS A 106 -13.94 -2.71 33.24
C HIS A 106 -14.01 -2.44 34.75
N TYR A 107 -15.22 -2.13 35.19
CA TYR A 107 -15.67 -2.20 36.58
C TYR A 107 -15.23 -3.50 37.26
#